data_AF-A0A257AI70-F1
#
_entry.id   AF-A0A257AI70-F1
#
_cell.length_a   1.000
_cell.length_b   1.000
_cell.length_c   1.000
_cell.angle_alpha   90.00
_cell.angle_beta   90.00
_cell.angle_gamma   90.00
#
_symmetry.space_group_name_H-M   'P 1'
#
loop_
_entity.id
_entity.type
_entity.pdbx_description
1 polymer ?
#
loop_
_entity_poly.entity_id
_entity_poly.type
_entity_poly.pdbx_seq_one_letter_code
_entity_poly.pdbx_strand_id
1 'polypeptide(L)'
;MDEKNLKEALSHTFKELEFHNISISIYRCDFQKLRVAHDSVHEFRYLAANIVKSEEQCYTRSAFLLYHWEASDRAHLSFLNALMGHYNAAYTLLRNTLELIIKGAFWECLAHKKYRKTAEIVEKESGKKIENYKITLTSVLDKAISENPSIEDELENCSVSILDAISPFFEGNEETIPNKKKIIPNVKVMVKQLAFWGIFDPIQEVTDPVEYIYGLYSELSDDVHVTLDRTDIGRRLLSGKELFETEVIVEELNKYCENLHKVMDIGIVAELNIFEDYITQDDKTRVWLKERLADITMLGLNYSSTKIMEVLR
;
A
#
# COMPACT_ATOMS: atom_id res chain seq x y z
N MET A 1 34.76 -17.50 16.90
CA MET A 1 33.43 -18.00 17.33
C MET A 1 33.41 -19.48 17.06
N ASP A 2 33.26 -20.32 18.09
CA ASP A 2 33.25 -21.78 17.96
C ASP A 2 31.99 -22.23 17.18
N GLU A 3 32.13 -23.25 16.33
CA GLU A 3 31.05 -23.78 15.48
C GLU A 3 29.85 -24.25 16.32
N LYS A 4 30.12 -24.77 17.52
CA LYS A 4 29.09 -25.17 18.47
C LYS A 4 28.25 -23.98 18.95
N ASN A 5 28.90 -22.87 19.33
CA ASN A 5 28.20 -21.66 19.79
C ASN A 5 27.37 -21.03 18.68
N LEU A 6 27.83 -21.11 17.42
CA LEU A 6 27.06 -20.64 16.28
C LEU A 6 25.80 -21.49 16.05
N LYS A 7 25.91 -22.84 16.12
CA LYS A 7 24.75 -23.74 15.98
C LYS A 7 23.72 -23.51 17.09
N GLU A 8 24.17 -23.33 18.32
CA GLU A 8 23.31 -23.02 19.46
C GLU A 8 22.60 -21.68 19.24
N ALA A 9 23.33 -20.61 18.92
CA ALA A 9 22.73 -19.30 18.65
C ALA A 9 21.67 -19.36 17.54
N LEU A 10 21.96 -20.01 16.41
CA LEU A 10 21.00 -20.16 15.30
C LEU A 10 19.76 -20.95 15.72
N SER A 11 19.92 -22.06 16.45
CA SER A 11 18.79 -22.86 16.93
C SER A 11 17.91 -22.07 17.90
N HIS A 12 18.51 -21.27 18.78
CA HIS A 12 17.78 -20.40 19.69
C HIS A 12 17.01 -19.33 18.91
N THR A 13 17.65 -18.65 17.95
CA THR A 13 16.99 -17.65 17.11
C THR A 13 15.84 -18.25 16.29
N PHE A 14 16.00 -19.43 15.68
CA PHE A 14 14.90 -20.07 14.94
C PHE A 14 13.72 -20.45 15.83
N LYS A 15 13.97 -20.78 17.10
CA LYS A 15 12.92 -21.02 18.07
C LYS A 15 12.21 -19.71 18.46
N GLU A 16 12.96 -18.63 18.71
CA GLU A 16 12.41 -17.32 19.05
C GLU A 16 11.60 -16.69 17.90
N LEU A 17 12.00 -16.97 16.66
CA LEU A 17 11.25 -16.58 15.46
C LEU A 17 10.05 -17.50 15.19
N GLU A 18 9.83 -18.53 16.01
CA GLU A 18 8.74 -19.49 15.81
C GLU A 18 8.75 -20.12 14.41
N PHE A 19 9.96 -20.39 13.86
CA PHE A 19 10.11 -20.85 12.47
C PHE A 19 9.38 -22.17 12.20
N HIS A 20 9.22 -23.01 13.24
CA HIS A 20 8.44 -24.24 13.15
C HIS A 20 6.96 -23.98 12.79
N ASN A 21 6.39 -22.86 13.25
CA ASN A 21 5.01 -22.48 12.94
C ASN A 21 4.78 -22.28 11.44
N ILE A 22 5.80 -21.90 10.67
CA ILE A 22 5.67 -21.78 9.21
C ILE A 22 5.23 -23.11 8.59
N SER A 23 5.86 -24.22 9.01
CA SER A 23 5.48 -25.55 8.54
C SER A 23 4.06 -25.90 8.97
N ILE A 24 3.71 -25.64 10.23
CA ILE A 24 2.36 -25.88 10.75
C ILE A 24 1.32 -25.10 9.95
N SER A 25 1.57 -23.80 9.73
CA SER A 25 0.73 -22.90 8.94
C SER A 25 0.50 -23.45 7.54
N ILE A 26 1.56 -23.86 6.84
CA ILE A 26 1.45 -24.42 5.48
C ILE A 26 0.65 -25.74 5.47
N TYR A 27 0.86 -26.62 6.46
CA TYR A 27 0.21 -27.93 6.49
C TYR A 27 -1.23 -27.92 6.99
N ARG A 28 -1.58 -26.99 7.89
CA ARG A 28 -2.88 -26.99 8.57
C ARG A 28 -3.87 -25.95 8.03
N CYS A 29 -3.38 -24.90 7.39
CA CYS A 29 -4.22 -23.85 6.83
C CYS A 29 -4.78 -24.24 5.46
N ASP A 30 -5.71 -23.43 4.94
CA ASP A 30 -6.14 -23.55 3.56
C ASP A 30 -4.97 -23.17 2.64
N PHE A 31 -4.30 -24.18 2.09
CA PHE A 31 -3.14 -23.99 1.22
C PHE A 31 -3.47 -23.11 0.00
N GLN A 32 -4.71 -23.15 -0.50
CA GLN A 32 -5.09 -22.32 -1.64
C GLN A 32 -5.12 -20.83 -1.26
N LYS A 33 -5.71 -20.48 -0.11
CA LYS A 33 -5.71 -19.09 0.38
C LYS A 33 -4.30 -18.59 0.65
N LEU A 34 -3.45 -19.43 1.25
CA LEU A 34 -2.04 -19.12 1.49
C LEU A 34 -1.30 -18.83 0.19
N ARG A 35 -1.40 -19.75 -0.79
CA ARG A 35 -0.75 -19.63 -2.08
C ARG A 35 -1.21 -18.38 -2.82
N VAL A 36 -2.52 -18.18 -2.91
CA VAL A 36 -3.10 -17.01 -3.59
C VAL A 36 -2.63 -15.70 -2.94
N ALA A 37 -2.66 -15.61 -1.61
CA ALA A 37 -2.22 -14.41 -0.91
C ALA A 37 -0.72 -14.15 -1.10
N HIS A 38 0.12 -15.18 -1.01
CA HIS A 38 1.56 -15.09 -1.26
C HIS A 38 1.85 -14.66 -2.71
N ASP A 39 1.28 -15.35 -3.68
CA ASP A 39 1.54 -15.12 -5.10
C ASP A 39 1.04 -13.74 -5.53
N SER A 40 -0.03 -13.22 -4.94
CA SER A 40 -0.52 -11.86 -5.17
C SER A 40 0.48 -10.78 -4.76
N VAL A 41 1.26 -11.00 -3.69
CA VAL A 41 2.36 -10.09 -3.31
C VAL A 41 3.44 -10.08 -4.38
N HIS A 42 3.75 -11.24 -4.96
CA HIS A 42 4.71 -11.34 -6.05
C HIS A 42 4.19 -10.67 -7.31
N GLU A 43 2.91 -10.81 -7.67
CA GLU A 43 2.33 -10.11 -8.81
C GLU A 43 2.42 -8.59 -8.66
N PHE A 44 2.04 -8.06 -7.50
CA PHE A 44 2.15 -6.63 -7.21
C PHE A 44 3.58 -6.10 -7.40
N ARG A 45 4.59 -6.86 -6.97
CA ARG A 45 5.99 -6.50 -7.21
C ARG A 45 6.41 -6.65 -8.67
N TYR A 46 5.97 -7.72 -9.31
CA TYR A 46 6.43 -8.13 -10.63
C TYR A 46 5.87 -7.25 -11.74
N LEU A 47 4.63 -6.75 -11.60
CA LEU A 47 4.00 -5.86 -12.56
C LEU A 47 4.82 -4.57 -12.76
N ALA A 48 5.15 -3.86 -11.69
CA ALA A 48 5.85 -2.57 -11.78
C ALA A 48 7.22 -2.74 -12.44
N ALA A 49 7.96 -3.77 -12.05
CA ALA A 49 9.27 -4.10 -12.60
C ALA A 49 9.24 -4.44 -14.09
N ASN A 50 8.10 -4.92 -14.61
CA ASN A 50 7.93 -5.23 -16.02
C ASN A 50 7.25 -4.12 -16.81
N ILE A 51 6.47 -3.25 -16.20
CA ILE A 51 5.84 -2.13 -16.92
C ILE A 51 6.82 -0.97 -17.09
N VAL A 52 7.65 -0.69 -16.08
CA VAL A 52 8.67 0.36 -16.13
C VAL A 52 9.91 -0.17 -16.85
N LYS A 53 10.23 0.39 -18.03
CA LYS A 53 11.29 -0.11 -18.94
C LYS A 53 12.54 0.76 -19.01
N SER A 54 12.51 1.96 -18.43
CA SER A 54 13.63 2.90 -18.52
C SER A 54 13.81 3.71 -17.24
N GLU A 55 14.99 4.32 -17.11
CA GLU A 55 15.31 5.22 -16.01
C GLU A 55 14.42 6.48 -16.02
N GLU A 56 14.11 7.01 -17.20
CA GLU A 56 13.19 8.14 -17.38
C GLU A 56 11.77 7.81 -16.88
N GLN A 57 11.25 6.63 -17.22
CA GLN A 57 9.97 6.14 -16.69
C GLN A 57 10.01 5.94 -15.17
N CYS A 58 11.16 5.52 -14.64
CA CYS A 58 11.34 5.42 -13.19
C CYS A 58 11.23 6.81 -12.52
N TYR A 59 11.90 7.83 -13.06
CA TYR A 59 11.84 9.18 -12.51
C TYR A 59 10.45 9.79 -12.61
N THR A 60 9.80 9.67 -13.76
CA THR A 60 8.46 10.23 -13.99
C THR A 60 7.35 9.55 -13.17
N ARG A 61 7.62 8.40 -12.52
CA ARG A 61 6.72 7.72 -11.56
C ARG A 61 7.37 7.39 -10.21
N SER A 62 8.41 8.14 -9.86
CA SER A 62 9.26 7.86 -8.71
C SER A 62 8.55 8.06 -7.37
N ALA A 63 7.56 8.97 -7.28
CA ALA A 63 6.77 9.14 -6.07
C ALA A 63 5.96 7.89 -5.71
N PHE A 64 5.35 7.22 -6.69
CA PHE A 64 4.67 5.94 -6.48
C PHE A 64 5.67 4.83 -6.20
N LEU A 65 6.70 4.70 -7.04
CA LEU A 65 7.68 3.60 -6.96
C LEU A 65 8.42 3.55 -5.61
N LEU A 66 8.71 4.72 -5.01
CA LEU A 66 9.30 4.81 -3.68
C LEU A 66 8.43 4.10 -2.61
N TYR A 67 7.13 4.35 -2.63
CA TYR A 67 6.19 3.75 -1.69
C TYR A 67 5.82 2.32 -2.07
N HIS A 68 5.74 2.02 -3.37
CA HIS A 68 5.42 0.69 -3.92
C HIS A 68 6.41 -0.37 -3.45
N TRP A 69 7.72 -0.07 -3.57
CA TRP A 69 8.76 -1.01 -3.17
C TRP A 69 8.70 -1.33 -1.66
N GLU A 70 8.57 -0.29 -0.83
CA GLU A 70 8.40 -0.47 0.61
C GLU A 70 7.10 -1.23 0.93
N ALA A 71 6.00 -0.93 0.25
CA ALA A 71 4.73 -1.63 0.43
C ALA A 71 4.86 -3.14 0.12
N SER A 72 5.57 -3.49 -0.97
CA SER A 72 5.83 -4.89 -1.34
C SER A 72 6.66 -5.61 -0.28
N ASP A 73 7.75 -5.02 0.21
CA ASP A 73 8.60 -5.65 1.22
C ASP A 73 7.84 -5.78 2.55
N ARG A 74 7.01 -4.79 2.92
CA ARG A 74 6.13 -4.83 4.10
C ARG A 74 5.05 -5.90 3.98
N ALA A 75 4.46 -6.08 2.79
CA ALA A 75 3.46 -7.12 2.54
C ALA A 75 4.06 -8.52 2.75
N HIS A 76 5.28 -8.73 2.25
CA HIS A 76 5.98 -10.00 2.41
C HIS A 76 6.33 -10.26 3.88
N LEU A 77 6.87 -9.26 4.60
CA LEU A 77 7.14 -9.38 6.04
C LEU A 77 5.87 -9.61 6.85
N SER A 78 4.77 -8.93 6.49
CA SER A 78 3.45 -9.15 7.08
C SER A 78 3.02 -10.61 6.94
N PHE A 79 3.15 -11.19 5.74
CA PHE A 79 2.80 -12.58 5.47
C PHE A 79 3.64 -13.55 6.30
N LEU A 80 4.95 -13.33 6.39
CA LEU A 80 5.84 -14.16 7.20
C LEU A 80 5.48 -14.10 8.70
N ASN A 81 5.14 -12.92 9.22
CA ASN A 81 4.67 -12.79 10.61
C ASN A 81 3.39 -13.58 10.87
N ALA A 82 2.45 -13.59 9.92
CA ALA A 82 1.23 -14.39 10.02
C ALA A 82 1.54 -15.89 10.04
N LEU A 83 2.48 -16.36 9.20
CA LEU A 83 2.91 -17.76 9.18
C LEU A 83 3.58 -18.20 10.48
N MET A 84 4.27 -17.29 11.16
CA MET A 84 4.92 -17.53 12.46
C MET A 84 3.92 -17.47 13.64
N GLY A 85 2.68 -17.01 13.40
CA GLY A 85 1.63 -16.90 14.44
C GLY A 85 1.61 -15.55 15.17
N HIS A 86 2.31 -14.53 14.66
CA HIS A 86 2.35 -13.17 15.18
C HIS A 86 1.33 -12.28 14.46
N TYR A 87 0.04 -12.53 14.71
CA TYR A 87 -1.05 -11.91 13.95
C TYR A 87 -1.15 -10.41 14.16
N ASN A 88 -0.96 -9.90 15.38
CA ASN A 88 -1.00 -8.45 15.61
C ASN A 88 0.08 -7.70 14.80
N ALA A 89 1.31 -8.26 14.77
CA ALA A 89 2.39 -7.72 13.95
C ALA A 89 2.07 -7.84 12.45
N ALA A 90 1.52 -8.98 12.02
CA ALA A 90 1.11 -9.20 10.65
C ALA A 90 0.07 -8.16 10.19
N TYR A 91 -1.04 -8.00 10.91
CA TYR A 91 -2.10 -7.04 10.56
C TYR A 91 -1.61 -5.58 10.64
N THR A 92 -0.76 -5.24 11.60
CA THR A 92 -0.15 -3.90 11.68
C THR A 92 0.69 -3.59 10.43
N LEU A 93 1.50 -4.55 9.98
CA LEU A 93 2.27 -4.42 8.74
C LEU A 93 1.36 -4.37 7.51
N LEU A 94 0.29 -5.17 7.47
CA LEU A 94 -0.66 -5.17 6.35
C LEU A 94 -1.41 -3.84 6.22
N ARG A 95 -1.84 -3.27 7.35
CA ARG A 95 -2.40 -1.91 7.42
C ARG A 95 -1.41 -0.90 6.85
N ASN A 96 -0.14 -1.02 7.24
CA ASN A 96 0.92 -0.13 6.77
C ASN A 96 1.13 -0.27 5.25
N THR A 97 1.15 -1.50 4.72
CA THR A 97 1.19 -1.78 3.27
C THR A 97 0.06 -1.05 2.53
N LEU A 98 -1.19 -1.18 2.99
CA LEU A 98 -2.32 -0.48 2.36
C LEU A 98 -2.17 1.05 2.44
N GLU A 99 -1.70 1.58 3.57
CA GLU A 99 -1.42 3.01 3.71
C GLU A 99 -0.34 3.50 2.74
N LEU A 100 0.72 2.73 2.56
CA LEU A 100 1.82 3.06 1.64
C LEU A 100 1.33 3.05 0.19
N ILE A 101 0.53 2.06 -0.22
CA ILE A 101 -0.11 2.01 -1.55
C ILE A 101 -0.94 3.29 -1.78
N ILE A 102 -1.81 3.64 -0.83
CA ILE A 102 -2.68 4.82 -0.94
C ILE A 102 -1.85 6.11 -1.00
N LYS A 103 -0.83 6.24 -0.13
CA LYS A 103 0.03 7.44 -0.11
C LYS A 103 0.87 7.56 -1.37
N GLY A 104 1.48 6.46 -1.82
CA GLY A 104 2.26 6.44 -3.05
C GLY A 104 1.42 6.90 -4.23
N ALA A 105 0.24 6.30 -4.40
CA ALA A 105 -0.68 6.68 -5.47
C ALA A 105 -1.10 8.15 -5.37
N PHE A 106 -1.37 8.63 -4.15
CA PHE A 106 -1.80 10.01 -3.91
C PHE A 106 -0.71 11.02 -4.26
N TRP A 107 0.52 10.79 -3.80
CA TRP A 107 1.66 11.68 -4.08
C TRP A 107 2.03 11.68 -5.56
N GLU A 108 2.00 10.51 -6.20
CA GLU A 108 2.22 10.38 -7.64
C GLU A 108 1.21 11.20 -8.43
N CYS A 109 -0.07 11.04 -8.13
CA CYS A 109 -1.09 11.81 -8.81
C CYS A 109 -0.86 13.31 -8.58
N LEU A 110 -0.61 13.74 -7.35
CA LEU A 110 -0.44 15.15 -7.03
C LEU A 110 0.80 15.79 -7.69
N ALA A 111 1.83 15.02 -8.01
CA ALA A 111 2.99 15.48 -8.77
C ALA A 111 2.61 15.89 -10.21
N HIS A 112 1.65 15.20 -10.81
CA HIS A 112 1.20 15.50 -12.17
C HIS A 112 0.10 16.56 -12.21
N LYS A 113 0.29 17.56 -13.07
CA LYS A 113 -0.60 18.71 -13.29
C LYS A 113 -2.02 18.30 -13.63
N LYS A 114 -2.20 17.19 -14.38
CA LYS A 114 -3.53 16.67 -14.76
C LYS A 114 -4.41 16.36 -13.53
N TYR A 115 -3.82 15.82 -12.46
CA TYR A 115 -4.54 15.48 -11.23
C TYR A 115 -4.49 16.63 -10.22
N ARG A 116 -3.35 17.31 -10.09
CA ARG A 116 -3.20 18.44 -9.16
C ARG A 116 -4.25 19.53 -9.38
N LYS A 117 -4.57 19.85 -10.64
CA LYS A 117 -5.60 20.84 -11.00
C LYS A 117 -7.03 20.44 -10.62
N THR A 118 -7.27 19.16 -10.32
CA THR A 118 -8.58 18.60 -10.00
C THR A 118 -8.60 18.03 -8.57
N ALA A 119 -7.69 18.49 -7.70
CA ALA A 119 -7.55 18.07 -6.30
C ALA A 119 -8.62 18.68 -5.36
N GLU A 120 -9.86 18.83 -5.83
CA GLU A 120 -10.91 19.57 -5.13
C GLU A 120 -11.33 18.96 -3.79
N ILE A 121 -11.27 17.63 -3.65
CA ILE A 121 -11.66 16.95 -2.42
C ILE A 121 -10.64 17.27 -1.32
N VAL A 122 -9.35 17.27 -1.67
CA VAL A 122 -8.28 17.71 -0.75
C VAL A 122 -8.49 19.15 -0.34
N GLU A 123 -8.85 20.03 -1.27
CA GLU A 123 -9.11 21.45 -0.99
C GLU A 123 -10.30 21.66 -0.06
N LYS A 124 -11.37 20.89 -0.25
CA LYS A 124 -12.60 20.99 0.53
C LYS A 124 -12.45 20.37 1.91
N GLU A 125 -11.87 19.17 2.01
CA GLU A 125 -11.91 18.32 3.22
C GLU A 125 -10.62 18.30 4.04
N SER A 126 -9.46 18.70 3.48
CA SER A 126 -8.18 18.78 4.21
C SER A 126 -7.71 20.21 4.40
N GLY A 127 -6.70 20.44 5.22
CA GLY A 127 -6.06 21.73 5.43
C GLY A 127 -6.37 22.36 6.77
N LYS A 128 -5.61 23.40 7.11
CA LYS A 128 -5.73 24.12 8.38
C LYS A 128 -6.30 25.51 8.14
N LYS A 129 -7.36 25.85 8.89
CA LYS A 129 -7.85 27.23 9.00
C LYS A 129 -6.91 28.03 9.91
N ILE A 130 -6.45 29.17 9.43
CA ILE A 130 -5.71 30.18 10.20
C ILE A 130 -6.45 31.50 9.97
N GLU A 131 -7.00 32.07 11.03
CA GLU A 131 -7.83 33.29 10.95
C GLU A 131 -8.91 33.17 9.86
N ASN A 132 -8.78 33.99 8.79
CA ASN A 132 -9.74 34.08 7.69
C ASN A 132 -9.33 33.25 6.44
N TYR A 133 -8.24 32.49 6.49
CA TYR A 133 -7.75 31.71 5.35
C TYR A 133 -7.55 30.23 5.70
N LYS A 134 -7.55 29.38 4.67
CA LYS A 134 -7.33 27.94 4.79
C LYS A 134 -6.08 27.55 4.00
N ILE A 135 -5.08 27.03 4.69
CA ILE A 135 -3.88 26.45 4.04
C ILE A 135 -4.18 24.99 3.73
N THR A 136 -4.13 24.63 2.46
CA THR A 136 -4.26 23.27 1.94
C THR A 136 -2.94 22.84 1.31
N LEU A 137 -2.78 21.53 1.11
CA LEU A 137 -1.63 20.98 0.40
C LEU A 137 -1.51 21.53 -1.03
N THR A 138 -2.63 21.72 -1.73
CA THR A 138 -2.65 22.33 -3.07
C THR A 138 -2.19 23.78 -3.04
N SER A 139 -2.68 24.58 -2.09
CA SER A 139 -2.24 25.99 -1.95
C SER A 139 -0.75 26.13 -1.64
N VAL A 140 -0.17 25.15 -0.95
CA VAL A 140 1.26 25.08 -0.66
C VAL A 140 2.05 24.82 -1.95
N LEU A 141 1.62 23.84 -2.75
CA LEU A 141 2.24 23.53 -4.04
C LEU A 141 2.08 24.67 -5.04
N ASP A 142 0.90 25.27 -5.14
CA ASP A 142 0.65 26.40 -6.03
C ASP A 142 1.54 27.59 -5.67
N LYS A 143 1.73 27.85 -4.38
CA LYS A 143 2.67 28.87 -3.92
C LYS A 143 4.09 28.52 -4.33
N ALA A 144 4.56 27.29 -4.08
CA ALA A 144 5.90 26.85 -4.46
C ALA A 144 6.16 27.03 -5.97
N ILE A 145 5.21 26.58 -6.80
CA ILE A 145 5.29 26.72 -8.27
C ILE A 145 5.24 28.20 -8.69
N SER A 146 4.45 29.05 -8.02
CA SER A 146 4.42 30.47 -8.34
C SER A 146 5.72 31.20 -8.00
N GLU A 147 6.42 30.77 -6.95
CA GLU A 147 7.70 31.32 -6.52
C GLU A 147 8.86 30.79 -7.38
N ASN A 148 8.79 29.53 -7.81
CA ASN A 148 9.72 28.93 -8.77
C ASN A 148 8.97 28.07 -9.82
N PRO A 149 8.70 28.63 -11.02
CA PRO A 149 8.00 27.92 -12.08
C PRO A 149 8.68 26.63 -12.57
N SER A 150 10.00 26.46 -12.38
CA SER A 150 10.70 25.23 -12.79
C SER A 150 10.22 23.99 -12.04
N ILE A 151 9.67 24.17 -10.83
CA ILE A 151 9.11 23.09 -10.01
C ILE A 151 8.02 22.35 -10.78
N GLU A 152 7.21 23.04 -11.59
CA GLU A 152 6.15 22.37 -12.34
C GLU A 152 6.72 21.36 -13.36
N ASP A 153 7.78 21.72 -14.08
CA ASP A 153 8.44 20.82 -15.03
C ASP A 153 9.24 19.73 -14.30
N GLU A 154 9.84 20.05 -13.16
CA GLU A 154 10.55 19.07 -12.30
C GLU A 154 9.61 17.98 -11.80
N LEU A 155 8.39 18.34 -11.38
CA LEU A 155 7.40 17.38 -10.89
C LEU A 155 6.93 16.41 -11.99
N GLU A 156 6.78 16.89 -13.24
CA GLU A 156 6.39 16.04 -14.36
C GLU A 156 7.51 15.08 -14.77
N ASN A 157 8.77 15.54 -14.70
CA ASN A 157 9.94 14.76 -15.11
C ASN A 157 10.47 13.84 -14.00
N CYS A 158 10.25 14.19 -12.73
CA CYS A 158 10.74 13.49 -11.55
C CYS A 158 9.72 13.63 -10.42
N SER A 159 8.71 12.75 -10.37
CA SER A 159 7.55 12.94 -9.50
C SER A 159 7.88 12.93 -8.00
N VAL A 160 8.94 12.24 -7.57
CA VAL A 160 9.40 12.25 -6.16
C VAL A 160 9.83 13.64 -5.67
N SER A 161 10.18 14.56 -6.57
CA SER A 161 10.50 15.96 -6.23
C SER A 161 9.33 16.69 -5.55
N ILE A 162 8.10 16.13 -5.59
CA ILE A 162 6.98 16.63 -4.78
C ILE A 162 7.29 16.64 -3.29
N LEU A 163 8.06 15.67 -2.81
CA LEU A 163 8.45 15.60 -1.40
C LEU A 163 9.39 16.75 -1.02
N ASP A 164 10.27 17.13 -1.93
CA ASP A 164 11.15 18.30 -1.76
C ASP A 164 10.36 19.60 -1.88
N ALA A 165 9.44 19.70 -2.84
CA ALA A 165 8.61 20.90 -3.04
C ALA A 165 7.76 21.26 -1.81
N ILE A 166 7.32 20.25 -1.04
CA ILE A 166 6.54 20.44 0.18
C ILE A 166 7.41 20.52 1.45
N SER A 167 8.65 20.02 1.44
CA SER A 167 9.51 19.94 2.64
C SER A 167 9.75 21.30 3.33
N PRO A 168 10.01 22.41 2.62
CA PRO A 168 10.19 23.72 3.24
C PRO A 168 8.98 24.17 4.07
N PHE A 169 7.78 23.75 3.68
CA PHE A 169 6.55 24.02 4.41
C PHE A 169 6.36 23.14 5.65
N PHE A 170 7.28 22.21 5.89
CA PHE A 170 7.27 21.33 7.05
C PHE A 170 8.51 21.52 7.93
N GLU A 171 9.53 22.24 7.48
CA GLU A 171 10.74 22.51 8.25
C GLU A 171 10.67 23.81 9.08
N GLY A 172 9.63 24.62 8.88
CA GLY A 172 9.40 25.84 9.67
C GLY A 172 9.03 25.59 11.13
N ASN A 173 9.35 26.57 11.97
CA ASN A 173 9.10 26.60 13.41
C ASN A 173 7.58 26.56 13.70
N GLU A 174 7.15 26.01 14.85
CA GLU A 174 5.72 25.86 15.22
C GLU A 174 4.91 27.18 15.16
N GLU A 175 5.59 28.33 15.24
CA GLU A 175 5.01 29.67 15.17
C GLU A 175 4.66 30.13 13.73
N THR A 176 5.36 29.64 12.71
CA THR A 176 5.18 30.07 11.31
C THR A 176 4.52 29.03 10.43
N ILE A 177 4.69 27.73 10.72
CA ILE A 177 4.05 26.68 9.93
C ILE A 177 3.38 25.64 10.81
N PRO A 178 2.06 25.47 10.74
CA PRO A 178 1.38 24.83 11.84
C PRO A 178 1.19 23.33 11.58
N ASN A 179 1.55 22.51 12.57
CA ASN A 179 1.27 21.08 12.73
C ASN A 179 1.00 20.32 11.41
N LYS A 180 2.07 19.71 10.87
CA LYS A 180 2.11 18.88 9.64
C LYS A 180 0.90 17.95 9.48
N LYS A 181 0.37 17.42 10.59
CA LYS A 181 -0.76 16.48 10.64
C LYS A 181 -2.08 17.04 10.09
N LYS A 182 -2.25 18.36 9.97
CA LYS A 182 -3.49 18.97 9.47
C LYS A 182 -3.43 19.41 8.00
N ILE A 183 -2.23 19.50 7.41
CA ILE A 183 -2.07 19.90 6.00
C ILE A 183 -2.09 18.65 5.11
N ILE A 184 -1.34 17.62 5.49
CA ILE A 184 -1.36 16.32 4.80
C ILE A 184 -2.73 15.66 5.05
N PRO A 185 -3.50 15.32 4.00
CA PRO A 185 -4.78 14.66 4.15
C PRO A 185 -4.66 13.34 4.91
N ASN A 186 -5.70 12.97 5.66
CA ASN A 186 -5.79 11.62 6.21
C ASN A 186 -6.12 10.60 5.10
N VAL A 187 -5.93 9.30 5.41
CA VAL A 187 -6.16 8.21 4.44
C VAL A 187 -7.56 8.23 3.84
N LYS A 188 -8.60 8.57 4.62
CA LYS A 188 -9.97 8.67 4.10
C LYS A 188 -10.09 9.71 2.98
N VAL A 189 -9.51 10.89 3.19
CA VAL A 189 -9.52 11.97 2.19
C VAL A 189 -8.66 11.59 0.98
N MET A 190 -7.52 10.91 1.18
CA MET A 190 -6.71 10.39 0.08
C MET A 190 -7.49 9.38 -0.77
N VAL A 191 -8.18 8.42 -0.14
CA VAL A 191 -9.00 7.43 -0.86
C VAL A 191 -10.08 8.11 -1.67
N LYS A 192 -10.82 9.07 -1.09
CA LYS A 192 -11.83 9.85 -1.82
C LYS A 192 -11.24 10.57 -3.04
N GLN A 193 -10.07 11.21 -2.87
CA GLN A 193 -9.44 11.95 -3.96
C GLN A 193 -8.92 11.02 -5.07
N LEU A 194 -8.33 9.89 -4.71
CA LEU A 194 -7.87 8.86 -5.66
C LEU A 194 -9.02 8.24 -6.44
N ALA A 195 -10.13 7.94 -5.75
CA ALA A 195 -11.39 7.51 -6.34
C ALA A 195 -11.90 8.55 -7.37
N PHE A 196 -11.94 9.83 -6.97
CA PHE A 196 -12.31 10.91 -7.88
C PHE A 196 -11.39 11.03 -9.11
N TRP A 197 -10.11 10.69 -8.99
CA TRP A 197 -9.16 10.64 -10.10
C TRP A 197 -9.21 9.35 -10.94
N GLY A 198 -10.08 8.40 -10.61
CA GLY A 198 -10.20 7.12 -11.34
C GLY A 198 -9.11 6.10 -11.00
N ILE A 199 -8.28 6.36 -9.99
CA ILE A 199 -7.12 5.48 -9.67
C ILE A 199 -7.57 4.11 -9.15
N PHE A 200 -8.78 4.02 -8.64
CA PHE A 200 -9.37 2.75 -8.20
C PHE A 200 -10.33 2.14 -9.21
N ASP A 201 -10.44 2.65 -10.45
CA ASP A 201 -11.23 1.98 -11.47
C ASP A 201 -10.59 0.63 -11.83
N PRO A 202 -11.35 -0.48 -11.87
CA PRO A 202 -12.83 -0.56 -11.93
C PRO A 202 -13.53 -0.86 -10.60
N ILE A 203 -12.85 -0.79 -9.45
CA ILE A 203 -13.46 -1.07 -8.12
C ILE A 203 -14.73 -0.23 -7.92
N GLN A 204 -14.69 1.04 -8.34
CA GLN A 204 -15.78 2.01 -8.17
C GLN A 204 -17.06 1.64 -8.93
N GLU A 205 -16.96 0.83 -9.97
CA GLU A 205 -18.11 0.34 -10.73
C GLU A 205 -18.91 -0.71 -9.96
N VAL A 206 -18.26 -1.38 -8.99
CA VAL A 206 -18.82 -2.49 -8.22
C VAL A 206 -19.20 -2.07 -6.81
N THR A 207 -18.37 -1.24 -6.16
CA THR A 207 -18.55 -0.82 -4.77
C THR A 207 -17.98 0.58 -4.54
N ASP A 208 -18.51 1.30 -3.55
CA ASP A 208 -17.92 2.58 -3.13
C ASP A 208 -16.49 2.34 -2.61
N PRO A 209 -15.44 2.97 -3.18
CA PRO A 209 -14.07 2.81 -2.73
C PRO A 209 -13.85 3.30 -1.30
N VAL A 210 -14.63 4.28 -0.83
CA VAL A 210 -14.51 4.74 0.56
C VAL A 210 -15.01 3.66 1.51
N GLU A 211 -16.18 3.09 1.26
CA GLU A 211 -16.66 1.95 2.06
C GLU A 211 -15.73 0.73 1.98
N TYR A 212 -15.25 0.38 0.79
CA TYR A 212 -14.44 -0.83 0.60
C TYR A 212 -12.99 -0.66 1.09
N ILE A 213 -12.25 0.32 0.56
CA ILE A 213 -10.82 0.48 0.82
C ILE A 213 -10.59 1.12 2.19
N TYR A 214 -11.28 2.23 2.49
CA TYR A 214 -11.14 2.86 3.79
C TYR A 214 -11.80 2.03 4.90
N GLY A 215 -12.87 1.29 4.61
CA GLY A 215 -13.42 0.29 5.55
C GLY A 215 -12.41 -0.79 5.91
N LEU A 216 -11.72 -1.37 4.92
CA LEU A 216 -10.63 -2.33 5.16
C LEU A 216 -9.49 -1.70 5.97
N TYR A 217 -9.06 -0.48 5.62
CA TYR A 217 -8.04 0.25 6.39
C TYR A 217 -8.46 0.49 7.85
N SER A 218 -9.74 0.82 8.08
CA SER A 218 -10.30 1.01 9.42
C SER A 218 -10.32 -0.30 10.21
N GLU A 219 -10.75 -1.42 9.61
CA GLU A 219 -10.71 -2.74 10.27
C GLU A 219 -9.27 -3.11 10.67
N LEU A 220 -8.32 -2.94 9.75
CA LEU A 220 -6.91 -3.23 10.00
C LEU A 220 -6.29 -2.29 11.05
N SER A 221 -6.89 -1.12 11.29
CA SER A 221 -6.40 -0.17 12.29
C SER A 221 -6.76 -0.60 13.73
N ASP A 222 -7.75 -1.48 13.93
CA ASP A 222 -8.07 -2.02 15.25
C ASP A 222 -6.90 -2.83 15.84
N ASP A 223 -6.13 -3.50 14.98
CA ASP A 223 -4.90 -4.22 15.35
C ASP A 223 -3.78 -3.26 15.78
N VAL A 224 -3.65 -2.11 15.10
CA VAL A 224 -2.67 -1.07 15.46
C VAL A 224 -3.00 -0.42 16.80
N HIS A 225 -4.29 -0.30 17.11
CA HIS A 225 -4.77 0.26 18.38
C HIS A 225 -4.81 -0.77 19.52
N VAL A 226 -4.41 -2.02 19.26
CA VAL A 226 -4.26 -3.06 20.28
C VAL A 226 -5.57 -3.26 21.06
N THR A 227 -6.70 -3.26 20.34
CA THR A 227 -7.98 -3.67 20.93
C THR A 227 -7.82 -5.07 21.55
N LEU A 228 -8.44 -5.32 22.70
CA LEU A 228 -8.11 -6.49 23.53
C LEU A 228 -8.19 -7.82 22.76
N ASP A 229 -9.22 -8.00 21.94
CA ASP A 229 -9.44 -9.17 21.06
C ASP A 229 -8.52 -9.20 19.82
N ARG A 230 -7.83 -8.09 19.53
CA ARG A 230 -6.85 -7.92 18.45
C ARG A 230 -5.40 -8.02 18.92
N THR A 231 -5.17 -8.42 20.17
CA THR A 231 -3.84 -8.87 20.61
C THR A 231 -3.65 -10.35 20.28
N ASP A 232 -2.40 -10.81 20.17
CA ASP A 232 -2.15 -12.26 19.99
C ASP A 232 -2.69 -13.06 21.19
N ILE A 233 -2.54 -12.54 22.41
CA ILE A 233 -3.11 -13.16 23.63
C ILE A 233 -4.65 -13.18 23.55
N GLY A 234 -5.27 -12.08 23.12
CA GLY A 234 -6.72 -11.97 22.96
C GLY A 234 -7.28 -12.98 21.97
N ARG A 235 -6.62 -13.12 20.80
CA ARG A 235 -6.97 -14.14 19.81
C ARG A 235 -6.84 -15.55 20.34
N ARG A 236 -5.77 -15.84 21.09
CA ARG A 236 -5.55 -17.15 21.73
C ARG A 236 -6.63 -17.45 22.77
N LEU A 237 -6.98 -16.48 23.62
CA LEU A 237 -8.08 -16.60 24.59
C LEU A 237 -9.39 -16.96 23.90
N LEU A 238 -9.74 -16.25 22.82
CA LEU A 238 -10.98 -16.49 22.07
C LEU A 238 -10.97 -17.84 21.34
N SER A 239 -9.79 -18.31 20.95
CA SER A 239 -9.61 -19.59 20.24
C SER A 239 -9.34 -20.78 21.15
N GLY A 240 -9.38 -20.58 22.48
CA GLY A 240 -9.10 -21.64 23.47
C GLY A 240 -7.69 -22.21 23.38
N LYS A 241 -6.70 -21.39 22.99
CA LYS A 241 -5.29 -21.79 22.83
C LYS A 241 -4.44 -21.43 24.06
N GLU A 242 -3.26 -22.03 24.16
CA GLU A 242 -2.30 -21.70 25.22
C GLU A 242 -1.86 -20.22 25.11
N LEU A 243 -1.85 -19.52 26.25
CA LEU A 243 -1.72 -18.06 26.26
C LEU A 243 -0.30 -17.58 25.96
N PHE A 244 0.68 -18.28 26.53
CA PHE A 244 2.09 -17.89 26.54
C PHE A 244 2.93 -18.64 25.51
N GLU A 245 2.29 -19.47 24.68
CA GLU A 245 2.93 -20.13 23.54
C GLU A 245 2.40 -19.51 22.24
N THR A 246 3.29 -19.31 21.27
CA THR A 246 2.87 -18.84 19.95
C THR A 246 2.32 -20.01 19.16
N GLU A 247 1.00 -20.12 19.10
CA GLU A 247 0.32 -21.12 18.28
C GLU A 247 -0.26 -20.52 16.99
N VAL A 248 -0.28 -21.36 15.94
CA VAL A 248 -1.02 -21.07 14.71
C VAL A 248 -2.53 -21.20 14.98
N ILE A 249 -3.25 -20.12 14.71
CA ILE A 249 -4.71 -20.05 14.71
C ILE A 249 -5.16 -20.07 13.24
N VAL A 250 -5.65 -21.22 12.79
CA VAL A 250 -5.93 -21.47 11.36
C VAL A 250 -6.98 -20.52 10.81
N GLU A 251 -8.03 -20.23 11.60
CA GLU A 251 -9.10 -19.32 11.24
C GLU A 251 -8.57 -17.90 11.05
N GLU A 252 -7.69 -17.45 11.95
CA GLU A 252 -7.08 -16.13 11.86
C GLU A 252 -6.12 -16.03 10.69
N LEU A 253 -5.33 -17.06 10.43
CA LEU A 253 -4.42 -17.10 9.27
C LEU A 253 -5.20 -17.06 7.95
N ASN A 254 -6.31 -17.80 7.85
CA ASN A 254 -7.19 -17.75 6.67
C ASN A 254 -7.78 -16.35 6.47
N LYS A 255 -8.30 -15.73 7.54
CA LYS A 255 -8.83 -14.36 7.50
C LYS A 255 -7.75 -13.36 7.08
N TYR A 256 -6.54 -13.52 7.61
CA TYR A 256 -5.39 -12.69 7.26
C TYR A 256 -5.06 -12.81 5.77
N CYS A 257 -4.99 -14.04 5.23
CA CYS A 257 -4.72 -14.28 3.81
C CYS A 257 -5.74 -13.62 2.89
N GLU A 258 -7.03 -13.67 3.25
CA GLU A 258 -8.09 -12.98 2.50
C GLU A 258 -7.90 -11.46 2.51
N ASN A 259 -7.55 -10.88 3.67
CA ASN A 259 -7.29 -9.45 3.77
C ASN A 259 -6.03 -9.05 3.00
N LEU A 260 -4.95 -9.83 3.07
CA LEU A 260 -3.74 -9.60 2.27
C LEU A 260 -4.05 -9.62 0.77
N HIS A 261 -4.80 -10.63 0.31
CA HIS A 261 -5.23 -10.74 -1.09
C HIS A 261 -6.02 -9.50 -1.55
N LYS A 262 -6.98 -9.01 -0.74
CA LYS A 262 -7.73 -7.78 -1.04
C LYS A 262 -6.82 -6.55 -1.15
N VAL A 263 -5.85 -6.40 -0.23
CA VAL A 263 -4.89 -5.29 -0.26
C VAL A 263 -4.04 -5.34 -1.53
N MET A 264 -3.61 -6.54 -1.97
CA MET A 264 -2.86 -6.70 -3.21
C MET A 264 -3.71 -6.38 -4.44
N ASP A 265 -4.97 -6.82 -4.50
CA ASP A 265 -5.87 -6.49 -5.62
C ASP A 265 -6.09 -4.97 -5.73
N ILE A 266 -6.28 -4.28 -4.60
CA ILE A 266 -6.36 -2.80 -4.56
C ILE A 266 -5.06 -2.16 -5.05
N GLY A 267 -3.92 -2.67 -4.59
CA GLY A 267 -2.59 -2.17 -4.97
C GLY A 267 -2.31 -2.31 -6.45
N ILE A 268 -2.59 -3.48 -7.03
CA ILE A 268 -2.40 -3.76 -8.45
C ILE A 268 -3.34 -2.89 -9.30
N VAL A 269 -4.58 -2.67 -8.89
CA VAL A 269 -5.49 -1.74 -9.60
C VAL A 269 -4.91 -0.32 -9.62
N ALA A 270 -4.45 0.19 -8.48
CA ALA A 270 -3.84 1.52 -8.41
C ALA A 270 -2.60 1.60 -9.31
N GLU A 271 -1.75 0.58 -9.26
CA GLU A 271 -0.55 0.45 -10.08
C GLU A 271 -0.85 0.48 -11.58
N LEU A 272 -1.83 -0.31 -12.05
CA LEU A 272 -2.23 -0.38 -13.45
C LEU A 272 -2.79 0.96 -13.96
N ASN A 273 -3.52 1.71 -13.13
CA ASN A 273 -4.01 3.05 -13.46
C ASN A 273 -2.87 4.09 -13.51
N ILE A 274 -1.90 4.00 -12.60
CA ILE A 274 -0.75 4.92 -12.55
C ILE A 274 0.16 4.74 -13.76
N PHE A 275 0.33 3.51 -14.23
CA PHE A 275 1.17 3.17 -15.38
C PHE A 275 0.40 3.00 -16.69
N GLU A 276 -0.87 3.41 -16.76
CA GLU A 276 -1.74 3.19 -17.92
C GLU A 276 -1.13 3.78 -19.21
N ASP A 277 -0.49 4.94 -19.12
CA ASP A 277 0.18 5.57 -20.26
C ASP A 277 1.38 4.75 -20.76
N TYR A 278 2.13 4.11 -19.87
CA TYR A 278 3.24 3.23 -20.28
C TYR A 278 2.72 1.95 -20.95
N ILE A 279 1.66 1.37 -20.41
CA ILE A 279 1.05 0.17 -20.97
C ILE A 279 0.47 0.47 -22.36
N THR A 280 -0.25 1.59 -22.51
CA THR A 280 -0.93 1.93 -23.77
C THR A 280 0.04 2.31 -24.89
N GLN A 281 1.22 2.85 -24.56
CA GLN A 281 2.23 3.29 -25.52
C GLN A 281 3.21 2.19 -25.96
N ASP A 282 3.32 1.07 -25.23
CA ASP A 282 4.25 -0.02 -25.55
C ASP A 282 3.55 -1.35 -25.85
N ASP A 283 3.49 -1.72 -27.13
CA ASP A 283 2.90 -2.97 -27.61
C ASP A 283 3.49 -4.21 -26.93
N LYS A 284 4.79 -4.19 -26.58
CA LYS A 284 5.43 -5.34 -25.90
C LYS A 284 4.86 -5.52 -24.50
N THR A 285 4.69 -4.44 -23.76
CA THR A 285 4.06 -4.45 -22.43
C THR A 285 2.60 -4.91 -22.54
N ARG A 286 1.85 -4.49 -23.56
CA ARG A 286 0.47 -4.99 -23.80
C ARG A 286 0.42 -6.50 -24.04
N VAL A 287 1.29 -7.01 -24.91
CA VAL A 287 1.36 -8.45 -25.21
C VAL A 287 1.70 -9.25 -23.95
N TRP A 288 2.71 -8.80 -23.21
CA TRP A 288 3.12 -9.42 -21.95
C TRP A 288 1.99 -9.39 -20.90
N LEU A 289 1.30 -8.27 -20.74
CA LEU A 289 0.18 -8.14 -19.80
C LEU A 289 -1.00 -9.04 -20.17
N LYS A 290 -1.24 -9.24 -21.48
CA LYS A 290 -2.25 -10.19 -21.98
C LYS A 290 -1.92 -11.64 -21.63
N GLU A 291 -0.65 -12.02 -21.73
CA GLU A 291 -0.19 -13.35 -21.28
C GLU A 291 -0.36 -13.48 -19.76
N ARG A 292 -0.09 -12.42 -19.01
CA ARG A 292 -0.18 -12.42 -17.55
C ARG A 292 -1.60 -12.41 -17.00
N LEU A 293 -2.59 -11.98 -17.78
CA LEU A 293 -4.00 -11.96 -17.39
C LEU A 293 -4.50 -13.33 -16.88
N ALA A 294 -4.02 -14.43 -17.47
CA ALA A 294 -4.40 -15.78 -17.04
C ALA A 294 -3.98 -16.06 -15.60
N ASP A 295 -2.76 -15.67 -15.22
CA ASP A 295 -2.24 -15.87 -13.87
C ASP A 295 -2.98 -14.97 -12.86
N ILE A 296 -3.18 -13.70 -13.19
CA ILE A 296 -3.95 -12.75 -12.34
C ILE A 296 -5.38 -13.26 -12.11
N THR A 297 -6.02 -13.79 -13.16
CA THR A 297 -7.37 -14.38 -13.06
C THR A 297 -7.36 -15.65 -12.19
N MET A 298 -6.35 -16.50 -12.35
CA MET A 298 -6.21 -17.74 -11.57
C MET A 298 -5.98 -17.46 -10.08
N LEU A 299 -5.33 -16.34 -9.75
CA LEU A 299 -5.20 -15.88 -8.37
C LEU A 299 -6.51 -15.32 -7.79
N GLY A 300 -7.50 -15.01 -8.61
CA GLY A 300 -8.76 -14.44 -8.15
C GLY A 300 -8.70 -12.93 -7.86
N LEU A 301 -7.68 -12.24 -8.40
CA LEU A 301 -7.53 -10.79 -8.36
C LEU A 301 -8.52 -10.15 -9.34
N ASN A 302 -9.80 -10.12 -8.95
CA ASN A 302 -10.92 -9.84 -9.83
C ASN A 302 -10.89 -8.40 -10.38
N TYR A 303 -10.56 -7.43 -9.53
CA TYR A 303 -10.50 -6.03 -9.96
C TYR A 303 -9.31 -5.79 -10.87
N SER A 304 -8.15 -6.35 -10.52
CA SER A 304 -6.94 -6.32 -11.35
C SER A 304 -7.17 -6.96 -12.72
N SER A 305 -7.80 -8.13 -12.77
CA SER A 305 -8.15 -8.81 -14.01
C SER A 305 -9.04 -7.94 -14.90
N THR A 306 -10.03 -7.27 -14.29
CA THR A 306 -10.93 -6.36 -14.99
C THR A 306 -10.20 -5.15 -15.53
N LYS A 307 -9.33 -4.52 -14.73
CA LYS A 307 -8.51 -3.38 -15.17
C LYS A 307 -7.58 -3.77 -16.33
N ILE A 308 -6.92 -4.93 -16.26
CA ILE A 308 -6.08 -5.42 -17.36
C ILE A 308 -6.90 -5.57 -18.63
N MET A 309 -8.10 -6.15 -18.56
CA MET A 309 -8.97 -6.27 -19.73
C MET A 309 -9.38 -4.91 -20.32
N GLU A 310 -9.57 -3.89 -19.49
CA GLU A 310 -9.89 -2.53 -19.95
C GLU A 310 -8.74 -1.85 -20.67
N VAL A 311 -7.53 -1.88 -20.08
CA VAL A 311 -6.34 -1.23 -20.65
C VAL A 311 -5.88 -1.92 -21.94
N LEU A 312 -6.19 -3.21 -22.11
CA LEU A 312 -5.85 -3.97 -23.31
C LEU A 312 -6.84 -3.79 -24.47
N ARG A 313 -7.98 -3.12 -24.28
CA ARG A 313 -8.91 -2.77 -25.38
C ARG A 313 -8.30 -1.75 -26.34
#